data_AF-A0A254S518-F1
#
_entry.id   AF-A0A254S518-F1
#
_cell.length_a   1.000
_cell.length_b   1.000
_cell.length_c   1.000
_cell.angle_alpha   90.00
_cell.angle_beta   90.00
_cell.angle_gamma   90.00
#
_symmetry.space_group_name_H-M   'P 1'
#
loop_
_entity.id
_entity.type
_entity.pdbx_description
1 polymer ?
#
loop_
_entity_poly.entity_id
_entity_poly.type
_entity_poly.pdbx_seq_one_letter_code
_entity_poly.pdbx_strand_id
1 'polypeptide(L)'
;MTVKLSDTFAGVGYITFTLKDNAGDTYSRKIGVTQKLAAVSAQDPEPGVATIAKCGAGSSKQTVEKGAAIVDFCYTWENAKTVEVTGLPEGLLVDTDNINKKVSISGTVNDEPGEYAFLVTSIGGVGEAYVKSGIITVVGEEPDDDGDVTSVAALKQKAFNVVVQNNIVHLYGLPRNVAISVTDLSGKHLMTSKSIVSVNGSAIVNLNDYSRGSYLVNIRGLSNNGSRVNRSMQVQVR
;
A
#
# COMPACT_ATOMS: atom_id res chain seq x y z
N MET A 1 -11.96 40.73 55.27
CA MET A 1 -11.05 39.56 55.32
C MET A 1 -11.42 38.66 54.16
N THR A 2 -10.49 38.39 53.25
CA THR A 2 -10.70 37.49 52.12
C THR A 2 -9.89 36.24 52.34
N VAL A 3 -10.53 35.08 52.31
CA VAL A 3 -9.87 33.77 52.41
C VAL A 3 -9.84 33.16 51.02
N LYS A 4 -8.65 32.96 50.46
CA LYS A 4 -8.46 32.25 49.19
C LYS A 4 -8.16 30.78 49.51
N LEU A 5 -8.88 29.86 48.89
CA LEU A 5 -8.58 28.43 48.95
C LEU A 5 -7.60 28.08 47.81
N SER A 6 -6.87 26.98 47.96
CA SER A 6 -6.02 26.45 46.88
C SER A 6 -6.87 26.12 45.65
N ASP A 7 -6.31 26.31 44.45
CA ASP A 7 -6.96 25.94 43.18
C ASP A 7 -7.21 24.41 43.08
N THR A 8 -6.50 23.63 43.91
CA THR A 8 -6.64 22.18 44.03
C THR A 8 -7.53 21.74 45.19
N PHE A 9 -8.16 22.66 45.91
CA PHE A 9 -8.98 22.33 47.08
C PHE A 9 -10.23 21.53 46.69
N ALA A 10 -10.39 20.37 47.34
CA ALA A 10 -11.54 19.51 47.21
C ALA A 10 -12.03 19.08 48.59
N GLY A 11 -13.31 19.27 48.86
CA GLY A 11 -13.94 18.90 50.13
C GLY A 11 -14.60 20.08 50.83
N VAL A 12 -14.67 20.00 52.16
CA VAL A 12 -15.35 20.99 53.02
C VAL A 12 -14.30 21.74 53.84
N GLY A 13 -14.20 23.05 53.63
CA GLY A 13 -13.37 23.95 54.42
C GLY A 13 -14.23 24.66 55.46
N TYR A 14 -13.70 24.90 56.66
CA TYR A 14 -14.42 25.64 57.70
C TYR A 14 -13.69 26.92 58.04
N ILE A 15 -14.39 28.05 57.96
CA ILE A 15 -13.93 29.31 58.53
C ILE A 15 -14.55 29.42 59.92
N THR A 16 -13.70 29.55 60.95
CA THR A 16 -14.15 29.76 62.33
C THR A 16 -13.93 31.22 62.70
N PHE A 17 -14.98 31.92 63.11
CA PHE A 17 -14.87 33.25 63.70
C PHE A 17 -15.09 33.13 65.20
N THR A 18 -14.13 33.62 65.97
CA THR A 18 -14.19 33.71 67.43
C THR A 18 -14.19 35.17 67.83
N LEU A 19 -15.26 35.61 68.49
CA LEU A 19 -15.34 36.91 69.14
C LEU A 19 -15.01 36.69 70.62
N LYS A 20 -14.13 37.52 71.17
CA LYS A 20 -13.82 37.55 72.59
C LYS A 20 -14.16 38.94 73.13
N ASP A 21 -14.94 39.01 74.20
CA ASP A 21 -15.23 40.30 74.83
C ASP A 21 -14.11 40.72 75.83
N ASN A 22 -14.27 41.88 76.45
CA ASN A 22 -13.29 42.40 77.41
C ASN A 22 -13.30 41.64 78.75
N ALA A 23 -14.36 40.88 79.05
CA ALA A 23 -14.42 39.98 80.21
C ALA A 23 -13.71 38.64 79.94
N GLY A 24 -13.47 38.35 78.66
CA GLY A 24 -12.77 37.17 78.19
C GLY A 24 -13.66 36.05 77.71
N ASP A 25 -14.98 36.26 77.69
CA ASP A 25 -15.96 35.32 77.18
C ASP A 25 -15.84 35.21 75.67
N THR A 26 -16.05 34.00 75.13
CA THR A 26 -15.90 33.75 73.69
C THR A 26 -17.17 33.22 73.05
N TYR A 27 -17.46 33.72 71.85
CA TYR A 27 -18.48 33.18 70.96
C TYR A 27 -17.82 32.74 69.65
N SER A 28 -18.02 31.48 69.27
CA SER A 28 -17.45 30.92 68.04
C SER A 28 -18.52 30.42 67.08
N ARG A 29 -18.39 30.75 65.79
CA ARG A 29 -19.25 30.25 64.70
C ARG A 29 -18.40 29.69 63.57
N LYS A 30 -18.82 28.54 63.04
CA LYS A 30 -18.22 27.92 61.84
C LYS A 30 -19.08 28.20 60.62
N ILE A 31 -18.43 28.59 59.52
CA ILE A 31 -19.02 28.67 58.17
C ILE A 31 -18.33 27.62 57.32
N GLY A 32 -19.09 26.63 56.86
CA GLY A 32 -18.59 25.60 55.93
C GLY A 32 -18.67 26.08 54.50
N VAL A 33 -17.61 25.89 53.74
CA VAL A 33 -17.56 26.11 52.29
C VAL A 33 -17.24 24.76 51.65
N THR A 34 -18.12 24.29 50.76
CA THR A 34 -17.88 23.05 50.03
C THR A 34 -17.49 23.38 48.60
N GLN A 35 -16.37 22.81 48.17
CA GLN A 35 -15.96 22.83 46.77
C GLN A 35 -15.81 21.38 46.33
N LYS A 36 -16.58 21.00 45.31
CA LYS A 36 -16.28 19.78 44.57
C LYS A 36 -14.94 20.04 43.88
N LEU A 37 -13.99 19.10 43.94
CA LEU A 37 -12.79 19.14 43.09
C LEU A 37 -13.29 19.56 41.72
N ALA A 38 -12.78 20.67 41.18
CA ALA A 38 -13.02 20.96 39.78
C ALA A 38 -12.67 19.65 39.09
N ALA A 39 -13.63 19.03 38.38
CA ALA A 39 -13.26 17.90 37.55
C ALA A 39 -12.05 18.45 36.80
N VAL A 40 -10.89 17.81 36.99
CA VAL A 40 -9.85 17.90 35.99
C VAL A 40 -10.66 17.56 34.75
N SER A 41 -11.03 18.58 33.96
CA SER A 41 -11.36 18.34 32.58
C SER A 41 -10.19 17.48 32.18
N ALA A 42 -10.46 16.22 31.79
CA ALA A 42 -9.43 15.40 31.17
C ALA A 42 -8.69 16.38 30.27
N GLN A 43 -7.47 16.71 30.68
CA GLN A 43 -6.75 17.85 30.13
C GLN A 43 -6.83 17.59 28.65
N ASP A 44 -7.53 18.46 27.89
CA ASP A 44 -7.68 18.25 26.45
C ASP A 44 -6.26 17.92 25.99
N PRO A 45 -6.01 16.70 25.48
CA PRO A 45 -4.65 16.21 25.34
C PRO A 45 -3.89 17.31 24.62
N GLU A 46 -2.84 17.82 25.27
CA GLU A 46 -2.03 18.90 24.71
C GLU A 46 -1.79 18.55 23.25
N PRO A 47 -2.21 19.41 22.30
CA PRO A 47 -2.36 18.96 20.94
C PRO A 47 -0.99 18.52 20.44
N GLY A 48 -0.81 17.21 20.32
CA GLY A 48 0.47 16.62 20.00
C GLY A 48 0.80 16.81 18.53
N VAL A 49 2.03 16.49 18.16
CA VAL A 49 2.39 16.33 16.75
C VAL A 49 1.61 15.14 16.20
N ALA A 50 0.96 15.34 15.05
CA ALA A 50 0.19 14.30 14.39
C ALA A 50 1.11 13.11 14.01
N THR A 51 0.61 11.89 14.19
CA THR A 51 1.29 10.68 13.74
C THR A 51 0.33 9.79 12.97
N ILE A 52 0.86 9.06 11.97
CA ILE A 52 0.08 8.09 11.19
C ILE A 52 0.84 6.76 11.16
N ALA A 53 0.19 5.70 11.61
CA ALA A 53 0.70 4.33 11.63
C ALA A 53 -0.10 3.44 10.68
N LYS A 54 0.56 2.50 10.02
CA LYS A 54 -0.09 1.56 9.11
C LYS A 54 -0.65 0.37 9.87
N CYS A 55 -1.83 -0.09 9.47
CA CYS A 55 -2.49 -1.28 9.98
C CYS A 55 -3.11 -2.11 8.84
N GLY A 56 -3.69 -3.26 9.19
CA GLY A 56 -4.27 -4.20 8.24
C GLY A 56 -3.22 -5.09 7.58
N ALA A 57 -3.68 -6.10 6.83
CA ALA A 57 -2.81 -7.08 6.19
C ALA A 57 -2.21 -6.58 4.87
N GLY A 58 -2.93 -5.71 4.14
CA GLY A 58 -2.49 -5.21 2.85
C GLY A 58 -1.29 -4.28 2.92
N SER A 59 -0.35 -4.47 1.99
CA SER A 59 0.81 -3.59 1.81
C SER A 59 0.37 -2.20 1.31
N SER A 60 1.15 -1.15 1.61
CA SER A 60 0.96 0.18 0.99
C SER A 60 1.65 0.27 -0.37
N LYS A 61 2.23 -0.84 -0.82
CA LYS A 61 2.83 -1.07 -2.13
C LYS A 61 2.25 -2.37 -2.66
N GLN A 62 1.26 -2.29 -3.54
CA GLN A 62 0.59 -3.47 -4.11
C GLN A 62 0.66 -3.44 -5.62
N THR A 63 0.74 -4.63 -6.21
CA THR A 63 0.54 -4.83 -7.66
C THR A 63 -0.75 -5.64 -7.81
N VAL A 64 -1.71 -5.08 -8.54
CA VAL A 64 -3.07 -5.62 -8.66
C VAL A 64 -3.50 -5.53 -10.11
N GLU A 65 -4.21 -6.53 -10.61
CA GLU A 65 -4.79 -6.53 -11.96
C GLU A 65 -5.97 -5.55 -12.03
N LYS A 66 -6.18 -4.95 -13.21
CA LYS A 66 -7.40 -4.17 -13.48
C LYS A 66 -8.63 -5.05 -13.27
N GLY A 67 -9.63 -4.53 -12.57
CA GLY A 67 -10.82 -5.26 -12.17
C GLY A 67 -10.64 -6.15 -10.94
N ALA A 68 -9.43 -6.30 -10.40
CA ALA A 68 -9.17 -7.08 -9.19
C ALA A 68 -9.19 -6.23 -7.91
N ALA A 69 -9.56 -6.88 -6.80
CA ALA A 69 -9.57 -6.27 -5.48
C ALA A 69 -8.15 -6.15 -4.91
N ILE A 70 -7.85 -5.05 -4.23
CA ILE A 70 -6.64 -4.94 -3.42
C ILE A 70 -6.75 -5.82 -2.18
N VAL A 71 -5.61 -6.15 -1.56
CA VAL A 71 -5.64 -6.63 -0.18
C VAL A 71 -5.90 -5.42 0.71
N ASP A 72 -7.03 -5.41 1.39
CA ASP A 72 -7.45 -4.30 2.25
C ASP A 72 -6.38 -3.91 3.27
N PHE A 73 -6.27 -2.61 3.49
CA PHE A 73 -5.36 -2.06 4.48
C PHE A 73 -5.88 -0.79 5.12
N CYS A 74 -5.24 -0.37 6.20
CA CYS A 74 -5.67 0.80 6.92
C CYS A 74 -4.49 1.64 7.44
N TYR A 75 -4.82 2.84 7.91
CA TYR A 75 -3.96 3.64 8.75
C TYR A 75 -4.73 4.11 9.98
N THR A 76 -4.05 4.18 11.11
CA THR A 76 -4.54 4.84 12.32
C THR A 76 -3.74 6.10 12.58
N TRP A 77 -4.33 7.07 13.26
CA TRP A 77 -3.65 8.31 13.60
C TRP A 77 -3.87 8.74 15.06
N GLU A 78 -2.91 9.49 15.57
CA GLU A 78 -2.97 10.16 16.87
C GLU A 78 -2.74 11.66 16.69
N ASN A 79 -3.29 12.45 17.61
CA ASN A 79 -3.13 13.91 17.66
C ASN A 79 -3.53 14.66 16.37
N ALA A 80 -4.39 14.06 15.53
CA ALA A 80 -4.98 14.71 14.36
C ALA A 80 -6.51 14.62 14.41
N LYS A 81 -7.18 15.61 13.82
CA LYS A 81 -8.64 15.67 13.78
C LYS A 81 -9.19 14.57 12.87
N THR A 82 -8.63 14.48 11.66
CA THR A 82 -8.96 13.51 10.61
C THR A 82 -7.74 13.30 9.72
N VAL A 83 -7.85 12.44 8.72
CA VAL A 83 -6.90 12.30 7.60
C VAL A 83 -7.60 12.49 6.27
N GLU A 84 -6.83 12.82 5.24
CA GLU A 84 -7.24 12.90 3.84
C GLU A 84 -6.39 11.94 3.01
N VAL A 85 -7.02 11.22 2.08
CA VAL A 85 -6.34 10.28 1.18
C VAL A 85 -6.52 10.75 -0.27
N THR A 86 -5.42 10.88 -1.01
CA THR A 86 -5.42 11.37 -2.40
C THR A 86 -4.52 10.51 -3.29
N GLY A 87 -4.75 10.51 -4.60
CA GLY A 87 -3.92 9.80 -5.59
C GLY A 87 -4.16 8.29 -5.68
N LEU A 88 -5.22 7.77 -5.06
CA LEU A 88 -5.65 6.39 -5.26
C LEU A 88 -6.22 6.19 -6.67
N PRO A 89 -6.04 5.01 -7.27
CA PRO A 89 -6.70 4.66 -8.52
C PRO A 89 -8.22 4.54 -8.36
N GLU A 90 -8.95 4.72 -9.46
CA GLU A 90 -10.41 4.64 -9.51
C GLU A 90 -10.93 3.26 -9.07
N GLY A 91 -12.06 3.25 -8.36
CA GLY A 91 -12.73 2.05 -7.85
C GLY A 91 -12.33 1.65 -6.43
N LEU A 92 -11.23 2.21 -5.89
CA LEU A 92 -10.90 2.05 -4.48
C LEU A 92 -11.77 2.93 -3.59
N LEU A 93 -12.22 2.34 -2.49
CA LEU A 93 -13.05 2.96 -1.46
C LEU A 93 -12.18 3.37 -0.27
N VAL A 94 -12.41 4.59 0.21
CA VAL A 94 -11.79 5.13 1.42
C VAL A 94 -12.87 5.35 2.47
N ASP A 95 -12.79 4.61 3.57
CA ASP A 95 -13.70 4.76 4.72
C ASP A 95 -12.95 5.35 5.92
N THR A 96 -13.31 6.56 6.30
CA THR A 96 -12.66 7.33 7.37
C THR A 96 -13.53 7.35 8.63
N ASP A 97 -13.12 6.59 9.63
CA ASP A 97 -13.72 6.56 10.95
C ASP A 97 -12.99 7.52 11.90
N ASN A 98 -13.59 8.70 12.07
CA ASN A 98 -13.07 9.74 12.95
C ASN A 98 -13.23 9.45 14.44
N ILE A 99 -14.09 8.49 14.82
CA ILE A 99 -14.31 8.06 16.20
C ILE A 99 -13.19 7.10 16.60
N ASN A 100 -12.96 6.08 15.77
CA ASN A 100 -11.92 5.07 16.01
C ASN A 100 -10.53 5.48 15.48
N LYS A 101 -10.40 6.69 14.92
CA LYS A 101 -9.15 7.26 14.39
C LYS A 101 -8.48 6.33 13.39
N LYS A 102 -9.27 5.82 12.44
CA LYS A 102 -8.87 4.82 11.46
C LYS A 102 -9.41 5.16 10.08
N VAL A 103 -8.57 5.01 9.05
CA VAL A 103 -8.96 5.09 7.65
C VAL A 103 -8.68 3.73 7.00
N SER A 104 -9.69 3.16 6.34
CA SER A 104 -9.58 1.88 5.65
C SER A 104 -9.65 2.11 4.14
N ILE A 105 -8.77 1.43 3.41
CA ILE A 105 -8.66 1.49 1.95
C ILE A 105 -8.91 0.06 1.45
N SER A 106 -9.93 -0.09 0.62
CA SER A 106 -10.45 -1.38 0.15
C SER A 106 -11.07 -1.24 -1.24
N GLY A 107 -11.48 -2.35 -1.85
CA GLY A 107 -12.22 -2.35 -3.10
C GLY A 107 -11.37 -2.76 -4.30
N THR A 108 -11.83 -2.36 -5.47
CA THR A 108 -11.38 -2.89 -6.77
C THR A 108 -10.74 -1.81 -7.61
N VAL A 109 -9.62 -2.10 -8.26
CA VAL A 109 -8.94 -1.11 -9.10
C VAL A 109 -9.49 -1.16 -10.52
N ASN A 110 -10.08 -0.07 -11.01
CA ASN A 110 -10.71 0.01 -12.33
C ASN A 110 -9.91 0.85 -13.35
N ASP A 111 -8.89 1.52 -12.86
CA ASP A 111 -8.01 2.38 -13.63
C ASP A 111 -7.19 1.61 -14.68
N GLU A 112 -6.65 2.31 -15.67
CA GLU A 112 -5.79 1.68 -16.69
C GLU A 112 -4.43 1.24 -16.10
N PRO A 113 -3.70 0.32 -16.76
CA PRO A 113 -2.40 -0.13 -16.27
C PRO A 113 -1.41 1.03 -16.07
N GLY A 114 -0.85 1.13 -14.86
CA GLY A 114 -0.06 2.28 -14.46
C GLY A 114 0.37 2.25 -13.00
N GLU A 115 1.20 3.21 -12.61
CA GLU A 115 1.63 3.41 -11.23
C GLU A 115 0.90 4.59 -10.59
N TYR A 116 0.15 4.33 -9.53
CA TYR A 116 -0.68 5.31 -8.83
C TYR A 116 -0.10 5.56 -7.45
N ALA A 117 0.65 6.65 -7.33
CA ALA A 117 1.19 7.09 -6.05
C ALA A 117 0.10 7.82 -5.25
N PHE A 118 -0.13 7.35 -4.02
CA PHE A 118 -1.13 7.93 -3.12
C PHE A 118 -0.49 8.49 -1.86
N LEU A 119 -1.18 9.47 -1.26
CA LEU A 119 -0.78 10.14 -0.03
C LEU A 119 -1.89 10.01 1.02
N VAL A 120 -1.49 9.88 2.28
CA VAL A 120 -2.36 9.98 3.46
C VAL A 120 -1.83 11.11 4.32
N THR A 121 -2.60 12.19 4.42
CA THR A 121 -2.19 13.45 5.05
C THR A 121 -3.05 13.70 6.28
N SER A 122 -2.43 14.01 7.43
CA SER A 122 -3.16 14.39 8.64
C SER A 122 -3.73 15.80 8.51
N ILE A 123 -4.95 16.00 9.00
CA ILE A 123 -5.57 17.33 9.14
C ILE A 123 -5.73 17.64 10.63
N GLY A 124 -5.12 18.74 11.07
CA GLY A 124 -5.03 19.14 12.48
C GLY A 124 -3.81 18.56 13.20
N GLY A 125 -3.72 18.82 14.50
CA GLY A 125 -2.52 18.57 15.31
C GLY A 125 -1.62 19.81 15.40
N VAL A 126 -0.54 19.71 16.17
CA VAL A 126 0.47 20.77 16.25
C VAL A 126 1.57 20.56 15.23
N GLY A 127 1.95 21.64 14.55
CA GLY A 127 3.02 21.66 13.56
C GLY A 127 2.54 21.37 12.14
N GLU A 128 3.48 20.94 11.30
CA GLU A 128 3.21 20.57 9.91
C GLU A 128 2.40 19.27 9.82
N ALA A 129 1.65 19.13 8.73
CA ALA A 129 0.88 17.92 8.47
C ALA A 129 1.81 16.70 8.33
N TYR A 130 1.48 15.61 9.03
CA TYR A 130 2.14 14.33 8.86
C TYR A 130 1.64 13.64 7.59
N VAL A 131 2.57 13.19 6.75
CA VAL A 131 2.26 12.57 5.45
C VAL A 131 2.85 11.16 5.38
N LYS A 132 2.02 10.18 5.00
CA LYS A 132 2.47 8.86 4.54
C LYS A 132 2.22 8.72 3.05
N SER A 133 3.10 7.99 2.37
CA SER A 133 2.94 7.67 0.95
C SER A 133 2.86 6.17 0.71
N GLY A 134 2.27 5.81 -0.42
CA GLY A 134 2.22 4.46 -0.95
C GLY A 134 2.07 4.46 -2.47
N ILE A 135 2.04 3.27 -3.06
CA ILE A 135 1.89 3.09 -4.50
C ILE A 135 1.00 1.86 -4.78
N ILE A 136 0.06 2.01 -5.69
CA ILE A 136 -0.70 0.90 -6.26
C ILE A 136 -0.30 0.80 -7.74
N THR A 137 0.25 -0.33 -8.13
CA THR A 137 0.58 -0.63 -9.52
C THR A 137 -0.56 -1.45 -10.11
N VAL A 138 -1.23 -0.88 -11.09
CA VAL A 138 -2.26 -1.57 -11.87
C VAL A 138 -1.59 -2.25 -13.04
N VAL A 139 -1.79 -3.57 -13.15
CA VAL A 139 -1.38 -4.34 -14.31
C VAL A 139 -2.62 -4.68 -15.14
N GLY A 140 -2.46 -4.78 -16.46
CA GLY A 140 -3.60 -5.12 -17.33
C GLY A 140 -4.13 -6.50 -17.01
N GLU A 141 -5.44 -6.68 -17.22
CA GLU A 141 -6.08 -7.99 -17.26
C GLU A 141 -5.33 -8.83 -18.31
N GLU A 142 -4.74 -9.94 -17.89
CA GLU A 142 -4.36 -10.95 -18.87
C GLU A 142 -5.66 -11.47 -19.48
N PRO A 143 -5.78 -11.58 -20.82
CA PRO A 143 -7.02 -12.01 -21.43
C PRO A 143 -7.42 -13.38 -20.87
N ASP A 144 -8.56 -13.42 -20.17
CA ASP A 144 -9.26 -14.64 -19.79
C ASP A 144 -9.52 -15.47 -21.06
N ASP A 145 -8.77 -16.57 -21.21
CA ASP A 145 -9.08 -17.65 -22.14
C ASP A 145 -10.26 -18.43 -21.53
N ASP A 146 -11.47 -18.05 -21.93
CA ASP A 146 -12.74 -18.66 -21.52
C ASP A 146 -12.66 -20.20 -21.61
N GLY A 147 -12.66 -20.86 -20.45
CA GLY A 147 -12.42 -22.29 -20.36
C GLY A 147 -12.53 -22.84 -18.94
N ASP A 148 -13.76 -22.80 -18.40
CA ASP A 148 -14.31 -23.70 -17.37
C ASP A 148 -13.29 -24.41 -16.45
N VAL A 149 -13.10 -23.88 -15.24
CA VAL A 149 -12.24 -24.47 -14.21
C VAL A 149 -13.10 -25.10 -13.13
N THR A 150 -13.39 -26.39 -13.26
CA THR A 150 -13.68 -27.22 -12.09
C THR A 150 -12.59 -28.28 -11.91
N SER A 151 -12.04 -28.29 -10.70
CA SER A 151 -11.13 -29.27 -10.09
C SER A 151 -9.61 -29.14 -10.39
N VAL A 152 -8.92 -28.56 -9.40
CA VAL A 152 -7.65 -28.90 -8.71
C VAL A 152 -6.73 -30.07 -9.17
N ALA A 153 -6.85 -30.62 -10.37
CA ALA A 153 -6.00 -31.69 -10.88
C ALA A 153 -5.25 -31.27 -12.16
N ALA A 154 -3.93 -31.13 -12.01
CA ALA A 154 -2.91 -31.02 -13.05
C ALA A 154 -2.56 -29.62 -13.59
N LEU A 155 -1.60 -28.99 -12.91
CA LEU A 155 -0.58 -28.11 -13.50
C LEU A 155 0.11 -28.83 -14.68
N LYS A 156 -0.46 -28.80 -15.88
CA LYS A 156 0.32 -29.03 -17.10
C LYS A 156 0.91 -27.70 -17.53
N GLN A 157 2.18 -27.50 -17.20
CA GLN A 157 3.01 -26.47 -17.83
C GLN A 157 2.78 -26.53 -19.34
N LYS A 158 2.26 -25.45 -19.95
CA LYS A 158 2.05 -25.35 -21.40
C LYS A 158 3.35 -25.80 -22.08
N ALA A 159 3.29 -26.88 -22.86
CA ALA A 159 4.47 -27.43 -23.51
C ALA A 159 5.14 -26.33 -24.34
N PHE A 160 6.46 -26.22 -24.28
CA PHE A 160 7.21 -25.22 -25.04
C PHE A 160 6.81 -25.30 -26.51
N ASN A 161 6.23 -24.23 -27.04
CA ASN A 161 5.71 -24.15 -28.40
C ASN A 161 6.28 -22.93 -29.11
N VAL A 162 6.52 -23.09 -30.41
CA VAL A 162 7.12 -22.08 -31.28
C VAL A 162 6.25 -21.96 -32.50
N VAL A 163 5.80 -20.74 -32.77
CA VAL A 163 5.02 -20.42 -33.97
C VAL A 163 5.73 -19.31 -34.72
N VAL A 164 5.96 -19.51 -36.02
CA VAL A 164 6.55 -18.50 -36.90
C VAL A 164 5.49 -18.03 -37.88
N GLN A 165 5.14 -16.75 -37.83
CA GLN A 165 4.17 -16.12 -38.73
C GLN A 165 4.70 -14.75 -39.17
N ASN A 166 4.64 -14.44 -40.47
CA ASN A 166 4.98 -13.11 -41.00
C ASN A 166 6.34 -12.56 -40.50
N ASN A 167 7.39 -13.39 -40.54
CA ASN A 167 8.73 -13.07 -40.03
C ASN A 167 8.78 -12.70 -38.53
N ILE A 168 7.77 -13.08 -37.76
CA ILE A 168 7.70 -12.93 -36.31
C ILE A 168 7.72 -14.33 -35.67
N VAL A 169 8.58 -14.50 -34.68
CA VAL A 169 8.68 -15.74 -33.90
C VAL A 169 7.96 -15.54 -32.58
N HIS A 170 6.89 -16.30 -32.38
CA HIS A 170 6.16 -16.37 -31.14
C HIS A 170 6.64 -17.59 -30.35
N LEU A 171 7.19 -17.33 -29.17
CA LEU A 171 7.66 -18.34 -28.23
C LEU A 171 6.66 -18.45 -27.09
N TYR A 172 6.27 -19.66 -26.73
CA TYR A 172 5.32 -19.96 -25.65
C TYR A 172 5.88 -21.01 -24.71
N GLY A 173 5.49 -20.95 -23.43
CA GLY A 173 5.95 -21.88 -22.40
C GLY A 173 7.41 -21.67 -21.97
N LEU A 174 7.93 -20.44 -22.12
CA LEU A 174 9.23 -20.03 -21.62
C LEU A 174 9.22 -19.97 -20.08
N PRO A 175 10.28 -20.41 -19.40
CA PRO A 175 10.43 -20.19 -17.97
C PRO A 175 10.88 -18.76 -17.64
N ARG A 176 10.81 -18.41 -16.36
CA ARG A 176 11.31 -17.12 -15.85
C ARG A 176 12.85 -17.05 -16.06
N ASN A 177 13.36 -15.90 -16.50
CA ASN A 177 14.79 -15.63 -16.73
C ASN A 177 15.44 -16.40 -17.90
N VAL A 178 14.84 -16.33 -19.10
CA VAL A 178 15.49 -16.80 -20.33
C VAL A 178 16.10 -15.65 -21.13
N ALA A 179 17.26 -15.93 -21.72
CA ALA A 179 17.90 -15.09 -22.71
C ALA A 179 17.56 -15.60 -24.12
N ILE A 180 17.18 -14.68 -25.01
CA ILE A 180 16.89 -14.96 -26.41
C ILE A 180 17.90 -14.19 -27.28
N SER A 181 18.56 -14.87 -28.20
CA SER A 181 19.49 -14.24 -29.15
C SER A 181 19.21 -14.66 -30.59
N VAL A 182 19.50 -13.76 -31.53
CA VAL A 182 19.33 -13.99 -32.97
C VAL A 182 20.69 -13.84 -33.65
N THR A 183 21.11 -14.85 -34.39
CA THR A 183 22.39 -14.87 -35.11
C THR A 183 22.16 -15.21 -36.58
N ASP A 184 22.83 -14.52 -37.50
CA ASP A 184 22.84 -14.90 -38.93
C ASP A 184 23.70 -16.16 -39.14
N LEU A 185 23.46 -16.92 -40.19
CA LEU A 185 24.24 -18.12 -40.55
C LEU A 185 25.72 -17.83 -40.84
N SER A 186 26.09 -16.58 -41.10
CA SER A 186 27.48 -16.14 -41.19
C SER A 186 28.20 -16.06 -39.83
N GLY A 187 27.48 -16.28 -38.71
CA GLY A 187 27.98 -16.10 -37.35
C GLY A 187 28.00 -14.65 -36.88
N LYS A 188 27.63 -13.69 -37.74
CA LYS A 188 27.51 -12.27 -37.37
C LYS A 188 26.33 -12.09 -36.41
N HIS A 189 26.65 -11.66 -35.19
CA HIS A 189 25.65 -11.32 -34.17
C HIS A 189 24.90 -10.05 -34.61
N LEU A 190 23.63 -10.21 -34.98
CA LEU A 190 22.76 -9.10 -35.39
C LEU A 190 21.86 -8.62 -34.24
N MET A 191 21.64 -9.46 -33.21
CA MET A 191 20.92 -9.04 -32.01
C MET A 191 21.28 -9.89 -30.78
N THR A 192 21.68 -9.20 -29.70
CA THR A 192 21.59 -9.74 -28.34
C THR A 192 20.41 -9.06 -27.66
N SER A 193 19.24 -9.68 -27.61
CA SER A 193 18.20 -9.20 -26.71
C SER A 193 18.60 -9.59 -25.28
N LYS A 194 19.07 -8.60 -24.53
CA LYS A 194 19.61 -8.77 -23.18
C LYS A 194 18.43 -9.04 -22.23
N SER A 195 18.12 -10.32 -22.05
CA SER A 195 17.21 -10.85 -21.02
C SER A 195 15.76 -10.35 -21.13
N ILE A 196 14.91 -11.12 -21.79
CA ILE A 196 13.47 -10.88 -21.74
C ILE A 196 12.96 -11.52 -20.45
N VAL A 197 12.60 -10.68 -19.46
CA VAL A 197 11.74 -11.13 -18.36
C VAL A 197 10.38 -11.38 -19.00
N SER A 198 10.13 -12.63 -19.39
CA SER A 198 8.89 -12.98 -20.07
C SER A 198 7.75 -12.87 -19.05
N VAL A 199 6.98 -11.79 -19.16
CA VAL A 199 5.63 -11.72 -18.61
C VAL A 199 4.90 -12.90 -19.31
N ASN A 200 4.55 -13.95 -18.56
CA ASN A 200 3.64 -15.03 -18.99
C ASN A 200 4.23 -16.15 -19.84
N GLY A 201 5.54 -16.39 -19.68
CA GLY A 201 6.20 -17.49 -20.38
C GLY A 201 6.18 -17.35 -21.90
N SER A 202 6.04 -16.12 -22.41
CA SER A 202 5.94 -15.87 -23.85
C SER A 202 6.87 -14.74 -24.26
N ALA A 203 7.45 -14.85 -25.46
CA ALA A 203 8.31 -13.82 -26.02
C ALA A 203 8.10 -13.73 -27.52
N ILE A 204 8.23 -12.52 -28.05
CA ILE A 204 8.13 -12.24 -29.48
C ILE A 204 9.50 -11.79 -29.96
N VAL A 205 9.96 -12.43 -31.03
CA VAL A 205 11.14 -11.99 -31.77
C VAL A 205 10.67 -11.51 -33.13
N ASN A 206 10.66 -10.19 -33.31
CA ASN A 206 10.36 -9.58 -34.60
C ASN A 206 11.62 -9.65 -35.48
N LEU A 207 11.52 -10.30 -36.64
CA LEU A 207 12.62 -10.40 -37.59
C LEU A 207 12.41 -9.51 -38.83
N ASN A 208 11.36 -8.69 -38.88
CA ASN A 208 11.08 -7.82 -40.02
C ASN A 208 12.13 -6.73 -40.23
N ASP A 209 12.87 -6.36 -39.18
CA ASP A 209 13.94 -5.36 -39.26
C ASP A 209 15.25 -5.93 -39.84
N TYR A 210 15.31 -7.24 -40.11
CA TYR A 210 16.49 -7.88 -40.69
C TYR A 210 16.33 -8.13 -42.20
N SER A 211 17.46 -8.15 -42.89
CA SER A 211 17.54 -8.50 -44.32
C SER A 211 16.95 -9.90 -44.58
N ARG A 212 16.53 -10.16 -45.81
CA ARG A 212 16.17 -11.53 -46.23
C ARG A 212 17.33 -12.48 -45.99
N GLY A 213 17.07 -13.59 -45.30
CA GLY A 213 18.13 -14.47 -44.83
C GLY A 213 17.64 -15.58 -43.92
N SER A 214 18.57 -16.45 -43.51
CA SER A 214 18.29 -17.47 -42.49
C SER A 214 18.91 -17.03 -41.17
N TYR A 215 18.14 -17.13 -40.11
CA TYR A 215 18.50 -16.68 -38.78
C TYR A 215 18.34 -17.82 -37.79
N LEU A 216 19.22 -17.85 -36.80
CA LEU A 216 19.19 -18.83 -35.72
C LEU A 216 18.77 -18.12 -34.44
N VAL A 217 17.60 -18.51 -33.92
CA VAL A 217 17.05 -18.01 -32.66
C VAL A 217 17.44 -19.00 -31.56
N ASN A 218 18.27 -18.55 -30.62
CA ASN A 218 18.71 -19.33 -29.46
C ASN A 218 17.94 -18.90 -28.21
N ILE A 219 17.54 -19.87 -27.40
CA ILE A 219 16.87 -19.69 -26.12
C ILE A 219 17.71 -20.39 -25.06
N ARG A 220 18.27 -19.63 -24.12
CA ARG A 220 19.13 -20.12 -23.06
C ARG A 220 18.69 -19.59 -21.70
N GLY A 221 18.56 -20.45 -20.70
CA GLY A 221 18.20 -20.02 -19.35
C GLY A 221 18.01 -21.17 -18.37
N LEU A 222 17.35 -20.87 -17.25
CA LEU A 222 16.97 -21.85 -16.23
C LEU A 222 15.44 -21.94 -16.17
N SER A 223 14.92 -23.15 -16.02
CA SER A 223 13.52 -23.41 -15.74
C SER A 223 13.18 -23.09 -14.28
N ASN A 224 11.89 -22.94 -13.96
CA ASN A 224 11.41 -22.71 -12.59
C ASN A 224 11.82 -23.83 -11.62
N ASN A 225 12.15 -25.02 -12.14
CA ASN A 225 12.66 -26.17 -11.38
C ASN A 225 14.21 -26.26 -11.37
N GLY A 226 14.92 -25.22 -11.81
CA GLY A 226 16.38 -25.19 -11.87
C GLY A 226 17.02 -25.93 -13.06
N SER A 227 16.24 -26.56 -13.93
CA SER A 227 16.77 -27.28 -15.10
C SER A 227 17.24 -26.33 -16.19
N ARG A 228 18.37 -26.62 -16.84
CA ARG A 228 18.89 -25.79 -17.95
C ARG A 228 18.00 -25.90 -19.19
N VAL A 229 17.57 -24.76 -19.72
CA VAL A 229 16.91 -24.67 -21.03
C VAL A 229 17.94 -24.22 -22.05
N ASN A 230 18.14 -25.03 -23.10
CA ASN A 230 18.96 -24.71 -24.25
C ASN A 230 18.24 -25.23 -25.51
N ARG A 231 17.64 -24.31 -26.26
CA ARG A 231 16.91 -24.60 -27.51
C ARG A 231 17.43 -23.67 -28.60
N SER A 232 17.52 -24.17 -29.82
CA SER A 232 17.84 -23.39 -31.01
C SER A 232 16.88 -23.74 -32.14
N MET A 233 16.54 -22.75 -32.95
CA MET A 233 15.70 -22.93 -34.14
C MET A 233 16.23 -22.07 -35.28
N GLN A 234 16.08 -22.56 -36.51
CA GLN A 234 16.34 -21.80 -37.71
C GLN A 234 15.03 -21.20 -38.24
N VAL A 235 15.07 -19.91 -38.55
CA VAL A 235 13.94 -19.15 -39.10
C VAL A 235 14.39 -18.49 -40.39
N GLN A 236 13.59 -18.63 -41.45
CA GLN A 236 13.85 -18.00 -42.74
C GLN A 236 13.01 -16.73 -42.85
N VAL A 237 13.68 -15.59 -43.04
CA VAL A 237 13.05 -14.30 -43.34
C VAL A 237 12.92 -14.18 -44.85
N ARG A 238 11.69 -14.04 -45.33
CA ARG A 238 11.34 -13.91 -46.75
C ARG A 238 10.89 -12.50 -47.08
#